data_AF-A0A2D6PA37-F1
#
_entry.id   AF-A0A2D6PA37-F1
#
_cell.length_a   1.000
_cell.length_b   1.000
_cell.length_c   1.000
_cell.angle_alpha   90.00
_cell.angle_beta   90.00
_cell.angle_gamma   90.00
#
_symmetry.space_group_name_H-M   'P 1'
#
loop_
_entity.id
_entity.type
_entity.pdbx_description
1 polymer ?
#
loop_
_entity_poly.entity_id
_entity_poly.type
_entity_poly.pdbx_seq_one_letter_code
_entity_poly.pdbx_strand_id
1 'polypeptide(L)' 'MIKVKGHSNLYRDEETGAIINSDVTGYNQYVNSIETKNLRRKELDEMKKDIDEIKSLLREILNK' A
#
# COMPACT_ATOMS: atom_id res chain seq x y z
N MET A 1 -1.16 26.21 18.16
CA MET A 1 -0.65 24.82 18.22
C MET A 1 0.73 24.80 18.86
N ILE A 2 0.94 23.96 19.87
CA ILE A 2 2.17 23.90 20.68
C ILE A 2 2.98 22.65 20.33
N LYS A 3 4.25 22.80 19.97
CA LYS A 3 5.11 21.64 19.68
C LYS A 3 5.31 20.77 20.93
N VAL A 4 5.13 19.45 20.79
CA VAL A 4 5.37 18.50 21.89
C VAL A 4 6.88 18.33 22.11
N LYS A 5 7.34 18.49 23.36
CA LYS A 5 8.76 18.33 23.71
C LYS A 5 9.25 16.91 23.37
N GLY A 6 10.43 16.81 22.76
CA GLY A 6 11.04 15.54 22.38
C GLY A 6 10.52 14.92 21.08
N HIS A 7 9.51 15.52 20.43
CA HIS A 7 8.93 15.00 19.19
C HIS A 7 8.95 16.07 18.09
N SER A 8 9.50 15.73 16.93
CA SER A 8 9.61 16.64 15.79
C SER A 8 8.27 16.88 15.11
N ASN A 9 7.44 15.84 15.03
CA ASN A 9 6.25 15.80 14.18
C ASN A 9 4.94 15.84 14.99
N LEU A 10 4.99 16.00 16.32
CA LEU A 10 3.80 16.05 17.17
C LEU A 10 3.52 17.47 17.65
N TYR A 11 2.27 17.89 17.47
CA TYR A 11 1.77 19.19 17.87
C TYR A 11 0.53 19.02 18.75
N ARG A 12 0.45 19.80 19.82
CA ARG A 12 -0.73 19.89 20.68
C ARG A 12 -1.63 21.00 20.17
N ASP A 13 -2.89 20.67 19.94
CA ASP A 13 -3.93 21.65 19.66
C ASP A 13 -4.24 22.47 20.92
N GLU A 14 -4.45 23.78 20.77
CA GLU A 14 -4.61 24.70 21.90
C GLU A 14 -6.05 24.75 22.41
N GLU A 15 -7.03 24.49 21.55
CA GLU A 15 -8.45 24.53 21.93
C GLU A 15 -8.90 23.23 22.58
N THR A 16 -8.47 22.09 22.02
CA THR A 16 -8.91 20.76 22.44
C THR A 16 -7.89 20.02 23.31
N GLY A 17 -6.62 20.43 23.28
CA GLY A 17 -5.52 19.72 23.92
C GLY A 17 -5.11 18.41 23.23
N ALA A 18 -5.71 18.08 22.08
CA ALA A 18 -5.39 16.88 21.32
C ALA A 18 -3.95 16.89 20.79
N ILE A 19 -3.30 15.72 20.68
CA ILE A 19 -1.98 15.57 20.06
C ILE A 19 -2.18 15.12 18.61
N ILE A 20 -1.68 15.93 17.68
CA ILE A 20 -1.78 15.73 16.24
C ILE A 20 -0.40 15.38 15.69
N ASN A 21 -0.36 14.34 14.86
CA ASN A 21 0.82 13.99 14.09
C ASN A 21 0.79 14.76 12.76
N SER A 22 1.81 15.56 12.51
CA SER A 22 2.00 16.36 11.30
C SER A 22 3.07 15.78 10.36
N ASP A 23 3.45 14.51 10.55
CA ASP A 23 4.37 13.79 9.67
C ASP A 23 3.68 13.37 8.36
N VAL A 24 3.48 14.35 7.49
CA VAL A 24 2.88 14.13 6.16
C VAL A 24 3.78 13.23 5.31
N THR A 25 5.10 13.36 5.44
CA THR A 25 6.07 12.58 4.67
C THR A 25 6.02 11.10 5.06
N GLY A 26 6.10 10.79 6.34
CA GLY A 26 6.02 9.41 6.84
C GLY A 26 4.68 8.76 6.52
N TYR A 27 3.58 9.51 6.63
CA TYR A 27 2.25 9.05 6.22
C TYR A 27 2.20 8.71 4.72
N ASN A 28 2.66 9.62 3.86
CA ASN A 28 2.66 9.40 2.41
C ASN A 28 3.55 8.22 2.01
N GLN A 29 4.72 8.08 2.64
CA GLN A 29 5.60 6.92 2.43
C GLN A 29 4.91 5.60 2.80
N TYR A 30 4.18 5.56 3.91
CA TYR A 30 3.41 4.39 4.33
C TYR A 30 2.31 4.04 3.31
N VAL A 31 1.51 5.03 2.91
CA VAL A 31 0.44 4.83 1.91
C VAL A 31 1.02 4.32 0.60
N ASN A 32 2.09 4.94 0.08
CA ASN A 32 2.75 4.50 -1.14
C ASN A 32 3.30 3.06 -1.02
N SER A 33 3.78 2.68 0.17
CA SER A 33 4.27 1.31 0.41
C SER A 33 3.14 0.27 0.34
N ILE A 34 1.94 0.61 0.82
CA ILE A 34 0.76 -0.25 0.72
C ILE A 34 0.32 -0.38 -0.74
N GLU A 35 0.24 0.75 -1.44
CA GLU A 35 -0.16 0.78 -2.85
C GLU A 35 0.80 -0.07 -3.71
N THR A 36 2.11 0.10 -3.52
CA THR A 36 3.12 -0.70 -4.21
C THR A 36 3.00 -2.19 -3.92
N LYS A 37 2.69 -2.57 -2.67
CA LYS A 37 2.46 -3.99 -2.31
C LYS A 37 1.21 -4.55 -3.00
N ASN A 38 0.14 -3.77 -3.03
CA ASN A 38 -1.11 -4.18 -3.68
C ASN A 38 -0.94 -4.31 -5.20
N LEU A 39 -0.22 -3.37 -5.83
CA LEU A 39 0.09 -3.43 -7.26
C LEU A 39 0.88 -4.69 -7.60
N ARG A 40 1.97 -4.97 -6.85
CA ARG A 40 2.76 -6.20 -7.04
C ARG A 40 1.94 -7.47 -6.87
N ARG A 41 1.03 -7.49 -5.89
CA ARG A 41 0.13 -8.62 -5.69
C ARG A 41 -0.80 -8.81 -6.89
N LYS A 42 -1.38 -7.72 -7.39
CA LYS A 42 -2.25 -7.73 -8.56
C LYS A 42 -1.52 -8.24 -9.79
N GLU A 43 -0.29 -7.77 -10.06
CA GLU A 43 0.55 -8.25 -11.15
C GLU A 43 0.81 -9.77 -11.05
N LEU A 44 1.11 -10.28 -9.85
CA LEU A 44 1.30 -11.72 -9.64
C LEU A 44 0.02 -12.53 -9.87
N ASP A 45 -1.13 -12.01 -9.47
CA ASP A 45 -2.41 -12.68 -9.67
C ASP A 45 -2.82 -12.68 -11.15
N GLU A 46 -2.53 -11.60 -11.90
CA GLU A 46 -2.70 -11.52 -13.35
C GLU A 46 -1.77 -12.52 -14.07
N MET A 47 -0.48 -12.55 -13.73
CA MET A 47 0.45 -13.53 -14.29
C MET A 47 0.02 -14.99 -14.06
N LYS A 48 -0.51 -15.30 -12.87
CA LYS A 48 -1.04 -16.65 -12.59
C LYS A 48 -2.21 -16.99 -13.49
N LYS A 49 -3.12 -16.05 -13.70
CA LYS A 49 -4.28 -16.23 -14.58
C LYS A 49 -3.83 -16.50 -16.01
N ASP A 50 -2.87 -15.74 -16.52
CA ASP A 50 -2.33 -15.93 -17.87
C ASP A 50 -1.68 -17.32 -18.01
N ILE A 51 -0.95 -17.78 -16.99
CA ILE A 51 -0.37 -19.14 -16.97
C ILE A 51 -1.46 -20.22 -16.95
N ASP A 52 -2.53 -20.03 -16.20
CA ASP A 52 -3.66 -20.96 -16.17
C ASP A 52 -4.39 -21.02 -17.52
N GLU A 53 -4.53 -19.88 -18.20
CA GLU A 53 -5.06 -19.81 -19.56
C GLU A 53 -4.17 -20.54 -20.57
N ILE A 54 -2.86 -20.28 -20.56
CA ILE A 54 -1.89 -20.98 -21.42
C ILE A 54 -1.97 -22.49 -21.21
N LYS A 55 -1.99 -22.96 -19.95
CA LYS A 55 -2.12 -24.39 -19.64
C LYS A 55 -3.43 -24.98 -20.19
N SER A 56 -4.52 -24.22 -20.14
CA SER A 56 -5.82 -24.65 -20.66
C SER A 56 -5.79 -24.78 -22.18
N LEU A 57 -5.27 -23.77 -22.88
CA LEU A 57 -5.08 -23.80 -24.33
C LEU A 57 -4.18 -24.97 -24.79
N LEU A 58 -3.09 -25.24 -24.05
CA LEU A 58 -2.22 -26.37 -24.34
C LEU A 58 -2.93 -27.72 -24.19
N ARG A 59 -3.78 -27.87 -23.16
CA ARG A 59 -4.60 -29.09 -22.98
C ARG A 59 -5.61 -29.27 -24.11
N GLU A 60 -6.22 -28.19 -24.59
CA GLU A 60 -7.14 -28.25 -25.73
C GLU A 60 -6.43 -28.71 -27.01
N ILE A 61 -5.19 -28.26 -27.24
CA ILE A 61 -4.38 -28.72 -28.37
C ILE A 61 -4.03 -30.20 -28.26
N LEU A 62 -3.65 -30.67 -27.06
CA LEU A 62 -3.28 -32.06 -26.83
C LEU A 62 -4.46 -33.04 -26.84
N ASN A 63 -5.68 -32.56 -26.63
CA ASN A 63 -6.92 -33.36 -26.66
C ASN A 63 -7.56 -33.42 -28.05
N LYS A 64 -6.90 -32.88 -29.09
CA LYS A 64 -7.22 -33.10 -30.50
C LYS A 64 -6.37 -34.23 -31.08
#